data_AF-A0A399YZX7-F1
#
_entry.id   AF-A0A399YZX7-F1
#
_cell.length_a   1.000
_cell.length_b   1.000
_cell.length_c   1.000
_cell.angle_alpha   90.00
_cell.angle_beta   90.00
_cell.angle_gamma   90.00
#
_symmetry.space_group_name_H-M   'P 1'
#
loop_
_entity.id
_entity.type
_entity.pdbx_description
1 polymer ?
#
loop_
_entity_poly.entity_id
_entity_poly.type
_entity_poly.pdbx_seq_one_letter_code
_entity_poly.pdbx_strand_id
1 'polypeptide(L)'
;MNHHDPAKQIEAQQELQLLEKIRVTLTNPKQRAAYDKEIGLASVTGGLVDPNVPQKFPPGTPPPPPPRPAGAPWQCAKCGQQNEKGNLHCQTCGNVIGQRCPNCSAIMDIRASFCPQCGENPAEFLKKQELERQARELKERQEQEERKKLTIMAQQAEEARVQQTIADQLGNIQLLLQQKKYRIALVELTAFQGLG
;
A
#
# COMPACT_ATOMS: atom_id res chain seq x y z
N MET A 1 -3.42 13.38 24.98
CA MET A 1 -4.74 13.99 25.28
C MET A 1 -5.69 13.56 24.18
N ASN A 2 -6.57 12.60 24.46
CA ASN A 2 -7.47 12.03 23.47
C ASN A 2 -8.63 13.02 23.24
N HIS A 3 -8.62 13.70 22.09
CA HIS A 3 -9.72 14.54 21.64
C HIS A 3 -10.90 13.67 21.16
N HIS A 4 -11.60 13.05 22.09
CA HIS A 4 -12.94 12.51 21.83
C HIS A 4 -13.92 13.67 21.97
N ASP A 5 -14.14 14.39 20.87
CA ASP A 5 -15.21 15.36 20.76
C ASP A 5 -16.55 14.60 20.72
N PRO A 6 -17.38 14.68 21.77
CA PRO A 6 -18.64 13.94 21.82
C PRO A 6 -19.59 14.35 20.69
N ALA A 7 -19.50 15.58 20.16
CA ALA A 7 -20.33 16.00 19.04
C ALA A 7 -19.99 15.23 17.75
N LYS A 8 -18.70 15.04 17.47
CA LYS A 8 -18.24 14.25 16.31
C LYS A 8 -18.58 12.77 16.44
N GLN A 9 -18.60 12.24 17.67
CA GLN A 9 -19.02 10.86 17.90
C GLN A 9 -20.53 10.68 17.65
N ILE A 10 -21.35 11.66 18.04
CA ILE A 10 -22.79 11.65 17.77
C ILE A 10 -23.05 11.76 16.26
N GLU A 11 -22.36 12.68 15.57
CA GLU A 11 -22.46 12.84 14.11
C GLU A 11 -22.05 11.55 13.38
N ALA A 12 -20.90 10.97 13.71
CA ALA A 12 -20.44 9.71 13.10
C ALA A 12 -21.42 8.56 13.35
N GLN A 13 -22.02 8.48 14.55
CA GLN A 13 -23.02 7.47 14.87
C GLN A 13 -24.31 7.65 14.05
N GLN A 14 -24.71 8.89 13.76
CA GLN A 14 -25.87 9.19 12.91
C GLN A 14 -25.60 8.83 11.44
N GLU A 15 -24.40 9.12 10.93
CA GLU A 15 -24.01 8.74 9.56
C GLU A 15 -23.98 7.22 9.38
N LEU A 16 -23.45 6.49 10.37
CA LEU A 16 -23.46 5.03 10.39
C LEU A 16 -24.88 4.47 10.34
N GLN A 17 -25.81 5.05 11.10
CA GLN A 17 -27.22 4.65 11.07
C GLN A 17 -27.88 4.92 9.70
N LEU A 18 -27.52 6.03 9.05
CA LEU A 18 -28.02 6.33 7.70
C LEU A 18 -27.51 5.31 6.68
N LEU A 19 -26.22 4.97 6.71
CA LEU A 19 -25.64 3.99 5.79
C LEU A 19 -26.28 2.60 5.96
N GLU A 20 -26.53 2.18 7.20
CA GLU A 20 -27.20 0.89 7.43
C GLU A 20 -28.65 0.90 6.92
N LYS A 21 -29.37 2.02 7.08
CA LYS A 21 -30.72 2.18 6.52
C LYS A 21 -30.71 2.09 4.98
N ILE A 22 -29.75 2.75 4.32
CA ILE A 22 -29.59 2.68 2.87
C ILE A 22 -29.30 1.23 2.45
N ARG A 23 -28.37 0.56 3.13
CA ARG A 23 -28.01 -0.83 2.85
C ARG A 23 -29.23 -1.75 2.96
N VAL A 24 -30.00 -1.67 4.04
CA VAL A 24 -31.20 -2.51 4.22
C VAL A 24 -32.23 -2.25 3.12
N THR A 25 -32.44 -0.98 2.77
CA THR A 25 -33.38 -0.58 1.70
C THR A 25 -32.97 -1.16 0.35
N LEU A 26 -31.68 -1.09 -0.01
CA LEU A 26 -31.18 -1.53 -1.31
C LEU A 26 -30.90 -3.03 -1.40
N THR A 27 -30.66 -3.71 -0.28
CA THR A 27 -30.39 -5.17 -0.25
C THR A 27 -31.65 -6.02 -0.01
N ASN A 28 -32.72 -5.46 0.57
CA ASN A 28 -34.00 -6.15 0.68
C ASN A 28 -34.83 -5.96 -0.60
N PRO A 29 -35.20 -7.05 -1.33
CA PRO A 29 -35.93 -6.94 -2.60
C PRO A 29 -37.27 -6.20 -2.52
N LYS A 30 -38.02 -6.35 -1.42
CA LYS A 30 -39.33 -5.70 -1.27
C LYS A 30 -39.19 -4.20 -1.03
N GLN A 31 -38.23 -3.81 -0.19
CA GLN A 31 -37.98 -2.39 0.11
C GLN A 31 -37.36 -1.68 -1.09
N ARG A 32 -36.44 -2.35 -1.80
CA ARG A 32 -35.87 -1.85 -3.05
C ARG A 32 -36.94 -1.63 -4.11
N ALA A 33 -37.84 -2.59 -4.33
CA ALA A 33 -38.93 -2.43 -5.30
C ALA A 33 -39.88 -1.28 -4.95
N ALA A 34 -40.13 -1.04 -3.65
CA ALA A 34 -40.91 0.10 -3.20
C ALA A 34 -40.18 1.43 -3.46
N TYR A 35 -38.88 1.50 -3.12
CA TYR A 35 -38.03 2.67 -3.41
C TYR A 35 -37.95 2.96 -4.91
N ASP A 36 -37.68 1.93 -5.74
CA ASP A 36 -37.62 2.03 -7.21
C ASP A 36 -38.96 2.53 -7.79
N LYS A 37 -40.09 2.18 -7.15
CA LYS A 37 -41.42 2.68 -7.53
C LYS A 37 -41.62 4.16 -7.14
N GLU A 38 -41.17 4.58 -5.97
CA GLU A 38 -41.26 5.98 -5.51
C GLU A 38 -40.46 6.93 -6.40
N ILE A 39 -39.29 6.49 -6.88
CA ILE A 39 -38.44 7.28 -7.79
C ILE A 39 -38.83 7.11 -9.27
N GLY A 40 -39.90 6.36 -9.58
CA GLY A 40 -40.43 6.19 -10.94
C GLY A 40 -39.64 5.24 -11.84
N LEU A 41 -38.75 4.41 -11.29
CA LEU A 41 -37.90 3.47 -12.04
C LEU A 41 -38.49 2.06 -12.24
N ALA A 42 -39.71 1.80 -11.77
CA ALA A 42 -40.30 0.45 -11.72
C ALA A 42 -40.49 -0.28 -13.06
N SER A 43 -40.09 0.29 -14.20
CA SER A 43 -40.12 -0.39 -15.50
C SER A 43 -38.86 -0.18 -16.37
N VAL A 44 -37.74 0.28 -15.80
CA VAL A 44 -36.51 0.54 -16.56
C VAL A 44 -35.41 -0.41 -16.12
N THR A 45 -35.41 -1.62 -16.66
CA THR A 45 -34.16 -2.35 -16.86
C THR A 45 -33.30 -1.56 -17.85
N GLY A 46 -32.42 -0.70 -17.32
CA GLY A 46 -31.19 -0.17 -17.91
C GLY A 46 -31.08 -0.15 -19.44
N GLY A 47 -32.00 0.53 -20.12
CA GLY A 47 -31.93 0.75 -21.56
C GLY A 47 -32.84 1.89 -21.97
N LEU A 48 -32.27 2.90 -22.63
CA LEU A 48 -33.01 3.93 -23.37
C LEU A 48 -33.75 3.24 -24.52
N VAL A 49 -34.97 2.75 -24.28
CA VAL A 49 -35.83 2.23 -25.33
C VAL A 49 -37.13 3.02 -25.34
N ASP A 50 -37.40 3.65 -26.48
CA ASP A 50 -38.61 4.41 -26.77
C ASP A 50 -39.86 3.51 -26.58
N PRO A 51 -40.86 3.95 -25.78
CA PRO A 51 -42.05 3.14 -25.47
C PRO A 51 -42.99 2.90 -26.66
N ASN A 52 -42.73 3.43 -27.86
CA ASN A 52 -43.65 3.32 -28.99
C ASN A 52 -43.22 2.36 -30.12
N VAL A 53 -42.22 1.49 -29.88
CA VAL A 53 -41.78 0.49 -30.87
C VAL A 53 -42.31 -0.90 -30.50
N PRO A 54 -43.23 -1.50 -31.29
CA PRO A 54 -43.64 -2.88 -31.05
C PRO A 54 -42.47 -3.85 -31.32
N GLN A 55 -41.92 -4.42 -30.25
CA GLN A 55 -40.88 -5.44 -30.31
C GLN A 55 -41.48 -6.76 -30.84
N LYS A 56 -41.36 -6.98 -32.14
CA LYS A 56 -41.44 -8.33 -32.74
C LYS A 56 -40.02 -8.79 -33.03
N PHE A 57 -39.38 -9.45 -32.06
CA PHE A 57 -38.18 -10.26 -32.35
C PHE A 57 -38.61 -11.72 -32.50
N PRO A 58 -38.46 -12.33 -33.69
CA PRO A 58 -38.64 -13.76 -33.83
C PRO A 58 -37.55 -14.52 -33.06
N PRO A 59 -37.80 -15.75 -32.59
CA PRO A 59 -36.80 -16.59 -31.95
C PRO A 59 -35.83 -17.14 -33.01
N GLY A 60 -34.90 -16.29 -33.44
CA GLY A 60 -33.74 -16.69 -34.24
C GLY A 60 -32.53 -16.75 -33.33
N THR A 61 -31.85 -17.89 -33.31
CA THR A 61 -30.49 -18.00 -32.75
C THR A 61 -29.65 -16.85 -33.32
N PRO A 62 -28.95 -16.05 -32.50
CA PRO A 62 -28.12 -14.98 -33.02
C PRO A 62 -27.10 -15.59 -34.00
N PRO A 63 -26.88 -14.97 -35.17
CA PRO A 63 -25.82 -15.42 -36.07
C PRO A 63 -24.50 -15.45 -35.30
N PRO A 64 -23.59 -16.40 -35.60
CA PRO A 64 -22.27 -16.39 -35.00
C PRO A 64 -21.66 -15.00 -35.20
N PRO A 65 -21.05 -14.40 -34.15
CA PRO A 65 -20.46 -13.08 -34.28
C PRO A 65 -19.49 -13.12 -35.47
N PRO A 66 -19.49 -12.10 -36.34
CA PRO A 66 -18.55 -12.03 -37.44
C PRO A 66 -17.14 -12.24 -36.87
N PRO A 67 -16.24 -12.96 -37.58
CA PRO A 67 -14.85 -13.11 -37.15
C PRO A 67 -14.33 -11.70 -36.86
N ARG A 68 -14.03 -11.46 -35.58
CA ARG A 68 -13.58 -10.16 -35.10
C ARG A 68 -12.39 -9.79 -35.96
N PRO A 69 -12.39 -8.64 -36.69
CA PRO A 69 -11.27 -8.30 -37.56
C PRO A 69 -10.01 -8.40 -36.73
N ALA A 70 -9.04 -9.19 -37.20
CA ALA A 70 -7.72 -9.28 -36.60
C ALA A 70 -7.25 -7.83 -36.42
N GLY A 71 -7.28 -7.33 -35.18
CA GLY A 71 -7.29 -5.88 -34.99
C GLY A 71 -6.04 -5.26 -35.62
N ALA A 72 -6.12 -3.98 -35.97
CA ALA A 72 -5.14 -3.29 -36.81
C ALA A 72 -3.66 -3.67 -36.53
N PRO A 73 -2.84 -3.89 -37.58
CA PRO A 73 -1.44 -4.25 -37.44
C PRO A 73 -0.63 -3.15 -36.73
N TRP A 74 0.48 -3.52 -36.09
CA TRP A 74 1.36 -2.57 -35.42
C TRP A 74 2.25 -1.85 -36.41
N GLN A 75 2.24 -0.52 -36.39
CA GLN A 75 3.02 0.28 -37.33
C GLN A 75 4.35 0.72 -36.71
N CYS A 76 5.47 0.43 -37.35
CA CYS A 76 6.78 0.88 -36.88
C CYS A 76 6.90 2.41 -36.94
N ALA A 77 7.29 3.05 -35.83
CA ALA A 77 7.51 4.50 -35.77
C ALA A 77 8.70 4.99 -36.61
N LYS A 78 9.67 4.10 -36.86
CA LYS A 78 10.91 4.44 -37.55
C LYS A 78 10.81 4.33 -39.08
N CYS A 79 10.21 3.25 -39.59
CA CYS A 79 10.16 2.99 -41.04
C CYS A 79 8.73 2.89 -41.61
N GLY A 80 7.69 2.97 -40.79
CA GLY A 80 6.29 2.89 -41.23
C GLY A 80 5.77 1.49 -41.56
N GLN A 81 6.62 0.46 -41.55
CA GLN A 81 6.23 -0.93 -41.82
C GLN A 81 5.09 -1.40 -40.90
N GLN A 82 4.09 -2.07 -41.48
CA GLN A 82 3.08 -2.81 -40.73
C GLN A 82 3.63 -4.17 -40.30
N ASN A 83 3.52 -4.47 -39.00
CA ASN A 83 4.01 -5.69 -38.37
C ASN A 83 2.84 -6.44 -37.72
N GLU A 84 2.98 -7.75 -37.64
CA GLU A 84 2.04 -8.60 -36.92
C GLU A 84 2.04 -8.26 -35.42
N LYS A 85 0.87 -8.44 -34.79
CA LYS A 85 0.72 -8.24 -33.35
C LYS A 85 1.56 -9.26 -32.59
N GLY A 86 2.22 -8.80 -31.53
CA GLY A 86 3.09 -9.64 -30.71
C GLY A 86 4.56 -9.61 -31.12
N ASN A 87 4.91 -8.98 -32.25
CA ASN A 87 6.29 -8.71 -32.58
C ASN A 87 6.89 -7.67 -31.63
N LEU A 88 7.98 -8.01 -30.95
CA LEU A 88 8.72 -7.04 -30.11
C LEU A 88 9.53 -6.04 -30.95
N HIS A 89 9.99 -6.48 -32.12
CA HIS A 89 10.84 -5.71 -33.02
C HIS A 89 10.25 -5.68 -34.43
N CYS A 90 10.49 -4.58 -35.15
CA CYS A 90 10.09 -4.44 -36.53
C CYS A 90 10.89 -5.40 -37.43
N GLN A 91 10.19 -6.17 -38.25
CA GLN A 91 10.78 -7.18 -39.14
C GLN A 91 11.70 -6.59 -40.22
N THR A 92 11.52 -5.31 -40.59
CA THR A 92 12.30 -4.65 -41.64
C THR A 92 13.50 -3.90 -41.09
N CYS A 93 13.32 -3.11 -40.02
CA CYS A 93 14.36 -2.18 -39.55
C CYS A 93 14.86 -2.45 -38.12
N GLY A 94 14.35 -3.50 -37.45
CA GLY A 94 14.76 -3.92 -36.10
C GLY A 94 14.32 -3.00 -34.95
N ASN A 95 13.61 -1.90 -35.21
CA ASN A 95 13.18 -0.98 -34.15
C ASN A 95 12.21 -1.67 -33.19
N VAL A 96 12.30 -1.38 -31.89
CA VAL A 96 11.32 -1.88 -30.91
C VAL A 96 9.94 -1.32 -31.21
N ILE A 97 8.95 -2.20 -31.30
CA ILE A 97 7.53 -1.86 -31.57
C ILE A 97 6.59 -2.49 -30.57
N GLY A 98 7.08 -3.45 -29.77
CA GLY A 98 6.32 -4.11 -28.73
C GLY A 98 7.09 -4.13 -27.42
N GLN A 99 6.36 -4.24 -26.33
CA GLN A 99 6.90 -4.38 -24.98
C GLN A 99 6.08 -5.42 -24.20
N ARG A 100 6.65 -5.96 -23.13
CA ARG A 100 5.90 -6.82 -22.19
C ARG A 100 5.31 -5.96 -21.10
N CYS A 101 4.04 -6.18 -20.77
CA CYS A 101 3.40 -5.54 -19.63
C CYS A 101 4.14 -5.96 -18.33
N PRO A 102 4.58 -5.02 -17.47
CA PRO A 102 5.29 -5.34 -16.23
C PRO A 102 4.41 -6.03 -15.19
N ASN A 103 3.08 -5.91 -15.31
CA ASN A 103 2.12 -6.55 -14.41
C ASN A 103 1.81 -7.99 -14.81
N CYS A 104 1.40 -8.22 -16.07
CA CYS A 104 0.90 -9.53 -16.52
C CYS A 104 1.74 -10.20 -17.62
N SER A 105 2.87 -9.62 -18.02
CA SER A 105 3.82 -10.12 -19.04
C SER A 105 3.28 -10.28 -20.48
N ALA A 106 2.03 -9.87 -20.72
CA ALA A 106 1.43 -9.86 -22.06
C ALA A 106 2.20 -8.92 -23.01
N ILE A 107 2.36 -9.33 -24.27
CA ILE A 107 3.00 -8.51 -25.28
C ILE A 107 2.00 -7.45 -25.78
N MET A 108 2.40 -6.20 -25.77
CA MET A 108 1.60 -5.04 -26.16
C MET A 108 2.39 -4.07 -27.03
N ASP A 109 1.68 -3.23 -27.79
CA ASP A 109 2.29 -2.19 -28.62
C ASP A 109 3.05 -1.23 -27.71
N ILE A 110 4.24 -0.80 -28.12
CA ILE A 110 5.02 0.20 -27.38
C ILE A 110 4.27 1.53 -27.23
N ARG A 111 3.34 1.84 -28.13
CA ARG A 111 2.50 3.04 -28.08
C ARG A 111 1.24 2.88 -27.23
N ALA A 112 0.88 1.66 -26.82
CA ALA A 112 -0.32 1.45 -26.03
C ALA A 112 -0.13 2.02 -24.61
N SER A 113 -0.99 2.95 -24.22
CA SER A 113 -0.98 3.54 -22.87
C SER A 113 -1.41 2.55 -21.79
N PHE A 114 -2.26 1.58 -22.15
CA PHE A 114 -2.79 0.57 -21.23
C PHE A 114 -2.61 -0.83 -21.81
N CYS A 115 -2.39 -1.81 -20.93
CA CYS A 115 -2.30 -3.20 -21.32
C CYS A 115 -3.69 -3.73 -21.74
N PRO A 116 -3.85 -4.30 -22.94
CA PRO A 116 -5.12 -4.84 -23.39
C PRO A 116 -5.53 -6.15 -22.68
N GLN A 117 -4.67 -6.71 -21.82
CA GLN A 117 -4.95 -7.94 -21.08
C GLN A 117 -5.33 -7.68 -19.62
N CYS A 118 -4.60 -6.82 -18.92
CA CYS A 118 -4.86 -6.53 -17.50
C CYS A 118 -5.39 -5.11 -17.23
N GLY A 119 -5.44 -4.24 -18.23
CA GLY A 119 -5.90 -2.86 -18.10
C GLY A 119 -4.90 -1.90 -17.46
N GLU A 120 -3.77 -2.40 -16.96
CA GLU A 120 -2.78 -1.59 -16.25
C GLU A 120 -1.98 -0.68 -17.18
N ASN A 121 -1.63 0.53 -16.72
CA ASN A 121 -0.69 1.41 -17.42
C ASN A 121 0.75 1.02 -17.04
N PRO A 122 1.60 0.59 -18.00
CA PRO A 122 2.96 0.14 -17.69
C PRO A 122 3.83 1.19 -17.00
N ALA A 123 3.70 2.46 -17.38
CA ALA A 123 4.50 3.55 -16.83
C ALA A 123 4.12 3.85 -15.37
N GLU A 124 2.81 3.93 -15.09
CA GLU A 124 2.31 4.14 -13.72
C GLU A 124 2.61 2.93 -12.82
N PHE A 125 2.49 1.70 -13.34
CA PHE A 125 2.82 0.49 -12.59
C PHE A 125 4.28 0.45 -12.14
N LEU A 126 5.22 0.74 -13.06
CA LEU A 126 6.65 0.77 -12.73
C LEU A 126 6.98 1.89 -11.73
N LYS A 127 6.38 3.07 -11.90
CA LYS A 127 6.53 4.18 -10.97
C LYS A 127 6.01 3.84 -9.57
N LYS A 128 4.86 3.18 -9.48
CA LYS A 128 4.31 2.69 -8.22
C LYS A 128 5.24 1.67 -7.56
N GLN A 129 5.73 0.69 -8.32
CA GLN A 129 6.66 -0.33 -7.81
C GLN A 129 7.95 0.29 -7.27
N GLU A 130 8.50 1.30 -7.96
CA GLU A 130 9.68 2.03 -7.52
C GLU A 130 9.43 2.80 -6.22
N LEU A 131 8.33 3.54 -6.14
CA LEU A 131 7.95 4.28 -4.92
C LEU A 131 7.77 3.34 -3.73
N GLU A 132 7.13 2.20 -3.93
CA GLU A 132 6.95 1.19 -2.89
C GLU A 132 8.30 0.60 -2.43
N ARG A 133 9.25 0.39 -3.35
CA ARG A 133 10.60 -0.07 -3.01
C ARG A 133 11.32 0.98 -2.17
N GLN A 134 11.32 2.25 -2.60
CA GLN A 134 11.96 3.34 -1.87
C GLN A 134 11.35 3.53 -0.47
N ALA A 135 10.03 3.40 -0.34
CA ALA A 135 9.34 3.47 0.95
C ALA A 135 9.77 2.33 1.90
N ARG A 136 9.92 1.10 1.38
CA ARG A 136 10.43 -0.03 2.17
C ARG A 136 11.87 0.21 2.64
N GLU A 137 12.75 0.62 1.73
CA GLU A 137 14.16 0.91 2.05
C GLU A 137 14.31 2.02 3.09
N LEU A 138 13.49 3.09 3.00
CA LEU A 138 13.48 4.17 3.97
C LEU A 138 13.04 3.68 5.36
N LYS A 139 11.98 2.87 5.40
CA LYS A 139 11.46 2.30 6.65
C LYS A 139 12.50 1.40 7.32
N GLU A 140 13.14 0.52 6.56
CA GLU A 140 14.21 -0.35 7.07
C GLU A 140 15.38 0.47 7.62
N ARG A 141 15.77 1.54 6.94
CA ARG A 141 16.82 2.44 7.42
C ARG A 141 16.44 3.13 8.73
N GLN A 142 15.22 3.62 8.86
CA GLN A 142 14.71 4.23 10.09
C GLN A 142 14.74 3.23 11.24
N GLU A 143 14.22 2.01 11.03
CA GLU A 143 14.25 0.96 12.06
C GLU A 143 15.68 0.59 12.47
N GLN A 144 16.62 0.54 11.52
CA GLN A 144 18.04 0.30 11.82
C GLN A 144 18.65 1.45 12.63
N GLU A 145 18.33 2.69 12.31
CA GLU A 145 18.79 3.86 13.06
C GLU A 145 18.23 3.87 14.49
N GLU A 146 16.95 3.56 14.66
CA GLU A 146 16.31 3.45 15.98
C GLU A 146 16.93 2.32 16.81
N ARG A 147 17.17 1.15 16.20
CA ARG A 147 17.86 0.04 16.86
C ARG A 147 19.27 0.44 17.29
N LYS A 148 20.04 1.12 16.44
CA LYS A 148 21.38 1.62 16.79
C LYS A 148 21.32 2.61 17.96
N LYS A 149 20.37 3.55 17.94
CA LYS A 149 20.17 4.50 19.04
C LYS A 149 19.85 3.76 20.34
N LEU A 150 18.95 2.78 20.29
CA LEU A 150 18.60 1.98 21.48
C LEU A 150 19.81 1.22 22.03
N THR A 151 20.62 0.62 21.17
CA THR A 151 21.85 -0.07 21.60
C THR A 151 22.84 0.89 22.26
N ILE A 152 23.06 2.06 21.67
CA ILE A 152 23.95 3.08 22.24
C ILE A 152 23.42 3.56 23.60
N MET A 153 22.11 3.83 23.71
CA MET A 153 21.50 4.23 24.98
C MET A 153 21.62 3.15 26.05
N ALA A 154 21.48 1.87 25.68
CA ALA A 154 21.66 0.75 26.62
C ALA A 154 23.13 0.65 27.10
N GLN A 155 24.10 0.81 26.20
CA GLN A 155 25.52 0.84 26.56
C GLN A 155 25.83 2.01 27.51
N GLN A 156 25.35 3.21 27.19
CA GLN A 156 25.54 4.40 28.03
C GLN A 156 24.88 4.25 29.40
N ALA A 157 23.71 3.61 29.48
CA ALA A 157 23.05 3.34 30.76
C ALA A 157 23.87 2.38 31.63
N GLU A 158 24.47 1.35 31.03
CA GLU A 158 25.34 0.43 31.76
C GLU A 158 26.63 1.12 32.21
N GLU A 159 27.26 1.90 31.33
CA GLU A 159 28.44 2.71 31.69
C GLU A 159 28.14 3.67 32.85
N ALA A 160 27.00 4.36 32.81
CA ALA A 160 26.58 5.25 33.89
C ALA A 160 26.34 4.50 35.21
N ARG A 161 25.77 3.28 35.14
CA ARG A 161 25.56 2.42 36.32
C ARG A 161 26.89 1.97 36.95
N VAL A 162 27.86 1.60 36.12
CA VAL A 162 29.21 1.24 36.57
C VAL A 162 29.89 2.46 37.20
N GLN A 163 29.82 3.63 36.56
CA GLN A 163 30.39 4.87 37.09
C GLN A 163 29.77 5.28 38.42
N GLN A 164 28.45 5.15 38.58
CA GLN A 164 27.78 5.43 39.84
C GLN A 164 28.26 4.49 40.95
N THR A 165 28.39 3.20 40.65
CA THR A 165 28.90 2.19 41.61
C THR A 165 30.31 2.55 42.08
N ILE A 166 31.18 2.96 41.16
CA ILE A 166 32.54 3.43 41.49
C ILE A 166 32.47 4.67 42.38
N ALA A 167 31.63 5.66 42.03
CA ALA A 167 31.49 6.89 42.80
C ALA A 167 31.00 6.62 44.24
N ASP A 168 30.03 5.74 44.40
CA ASP A 168 29.48 5.36 45.71
C ASP A 168 30.54 4.66 46.58
N GLN A 169 31.33 3.74 45.99
CA GLN A 169 32.41 3.07 46.71
C GLN A 169 33.53 4.03 47.12
N LEU A 170 33.96 4.91 46.23
CA LEU A 170 34.95 5.94 46.55
C LEU A 170 34.44 6.87 47.66
N GLY A 171 33.16 7.26 47.60
CA GLY A 171 32.50 8.05 48.65
C GLY A 171 32.51 7.35 50.01
N ASN A 172 32.20 6.04 50.03
CA ASN A 172 32.23 5.25 51.25
C ASN A 172 33.64 5.14 51.85
N ILE A 173 34.65 4.85 51.02
CA ILE A 173 36.06 4.80 51.45
C ILE A 173 36.47 6.16 52.03
N GLN A 174 36.14 7.26 51.36
CA GLN A 174 36.44 8.62 51.83
C GLN A 174 35.81 8.89 53.21
N LEU A 175 34.56 8.48 53.41
CA LEU A 175 33.88 8.59 54.70
C LEU A 175 34.57 7.78 55.80
N LEU A 176 34.96 6.53 55.51
CA LEU A 176 35.70 5.68 56.46
C LEU A 176 37.03 6.32 56.85
N LEU A 177 37.74 6.92 55.90
CA LEU A 177 38.98 7.66 56.17
C LEU A 177 38.74 8.88 57.08
N GLN A 178 37.68 9.66 56.82
CA GLN A 178 37.29 10.79 57.69
C GLN A 178 36.97 10.35 59.12
N GLN A 179 36.32 9.18 59.26
CA GLN A 179 36.03 8.57 60.56
C GLN A 179 37.24 7.88 61.20
N LYS A 180 38.43 7.98 60.61
CA LYS A 180 39.67 7.33 61.06
C LYS A 180 39.57 5.79 61.14
N LYS A 181 38.67 5.18 60.37
CA LYS A 181 38.46 3.71 60.30
C LYS A 181 39.37 3.06 59.26
N TYR A 182 40.68 3.25 59.40
CA TYR A 182 41.67 2.89 58.38
C TYR A 182 41.72 1.40 58.02
N ARG A 183 41.55 0.50 59.00
CA ARG A 183 41.55 -0.96 58.75
C ARG A 183 40.40 -1.38 57.83
N ILE A 184 39.23 -0.77 58.01
CA ILE A 184 38.03 -1.08 57.21
C ILE A 184 38.17 -0.45 55.81
N ALA A 185 38.66 0.80 55.73
CA ALA A 185 38.92 1.47 54.47
C ALA A 185 39.92 0.70 53.58
N LEU A 186 40.95 0.09 54.19
CA LEU A 186 41.92 -0.73 53.46
C LEU A 186 41.29 -2.00 52.87
N VAL A 187 40.40 -2.67 53.60
CA VAL A 187 39.69 -3.87 53.11
C VAL A 187 38.81 -3.53 51.91
N GLU A 188 38.02 -2.46 52.00
CA GLU A 188 37.17 -1.96 50.90
C GLU A 188 38.00 -1.59 49.65
N LEU A 189 39.13 -0.91 49.84
CA LEU A 189 40.04 -0.55 48.75
C LEU A 189 40.64 -1.79 48.07
N THR A 190 41.03 -2.81 48.84
CA THR A 190 41.58 -4.05 48.28
C THR A 190 40.52 -4.89 47.57
N ALA A 191 39.27 -4.87 48.04
CA ALA A 191 38.15 -5.52 47.36
C ALA A 191 37.83 -4.85 46.01
N PHE A 192 38.04 -3.53 45.90
CA PHE A 192 37.88 -2.77 44.68
C PHE A 192 38.95 -3.09 43.62
N GLN A 193 40.21 -3.29 44.02
CA GLN A 193 41.32 -3.57 43.10
C GLN A 193 41.33 -5.01 42.54
N GLY A 194 40.59 -5.94 43.16
CA GLY A 194 40.52 -7.36 42.75
C GLY A 194 39.45 -7.69 41.71
N LEU A 195 38.71 -6.70 41.18
CA LEU A 195 37.62 -6.86 40.21
C LEU A 195 38.01 -6.50 38.76
N GLY A 196 39.29 -6.20 38.51
CA GLY A 196 39.84 -5.87 37.19
C GLY A 196 40.44 -7.07 36.46
#